data_AF-A0A2J8A1W9-F1
#
_entry.id   AF-A0A2J8A1W9-F1
#
_cell.length_a   1.000
_cell.length_b   1.000
_cell.length_c   1.000
_cell.angle_alpha   90.00
_cell.angle_beta   90.00
_cell.angle_gamma   90.00
#
_symmetry.space_group_name_H-M   'P 1'
#
loop_
_entity.id
_entity.type
_entity.pdbx_description
1 polymer ?
#
loop_
_entity_poly.entity_id
_entity_poly.type
_entity_poly.pdbx_seq_one_letter_code
_entity_poly.pdbx_strand_id
1 'polypeptide(L)'
;MESAACCAAQLELVYGEIFRVLKPGSYFVSYEWVSTAAFDAQNPQHVKIIDEINFGNGLPEMRTYTQAEDAGKSVGFEMVMSLDLATASVVSGTWYERLRMGKYTHAMNQAMVSTVDAIGLAPKGLKDVHHMLVEVAKSLIQGGETGVFTPMHLLLFRKPVAGEKKK
;
A
#
# COMPACT_ATOMS: atom_id res chain seq x y z
N MET A 1 1.79 7.43 -16.54
CA MET A 1 2.31 8.09 -15.33
C MET A 1 1.54 7.46 -14.19
N GLU A 2 2.10 6.41 -13.58
CA GLU A 2 1.53 5.79 -12.39
C GLU A 2 1.82 6.72 -11.22
N SER A 3 0.88 7.59 -10.86
CA SER A 3 0.92 8.23 -9.56
C SER A 3 0.44 7.19 -8.55
N ALA A 4 1.33 6.69 -7.69
CA ALA A 4 0.92 5.90 -6.55
C ALA A 4 0.14 6.82 -5.60
N ALA A 5 -1.19 6.71 -5.58
CA ALA A 5 -2.06 7.52 -4.73
C ALA A 5 -1.73 7.34 -3.24
N CYS A 6 -1.13 6.20 -2.87
CA CYS A 6 -0.63 5.95 -1.52
C CYS A 6 0.43 6.98 -1.05
N CYS A 7 1.22 7.55 -1.96
CA CYS A 7 2.23 8.56 -1.63
C CYS A 7 1.61 9.97 -1.49
N ALA A 8 0.33 10.16 -1.81
CA ALA A 8 -0.33 11.44 -1.67
C ALA A 8 -0.74 11.70 -0.20
N ALA A 9 -0.42 12.90 0.30
CA ALA A 9 -0.80 13.33 1.64
C ALA A 9 -2.33 13.45 1.83
N GLN A 10 -3.10 13.64 0.77
CA GLN A 10 -4.57 13.65 0.77
C GLN A 10 -5.10 12.97 -0.50
N LEU A 11 -5.91 11.92 -0.34
CA LEU A 11 -6.49 11.18 -1.47
C LEU A 11 -7.55 12.02 -2.19
N GLU A 12 -8.26 12.86 -1.46
CA GLU A 12 -9.32 13.75 -1.94
C GLU A 12 -8.80 14.72 -3.01
N LEU A 13 -7.55 15.18 -2.89
CA LEU A 13 -6.93 16.05 -3.90
C LEU A 13 -6.67 15.30 -5.20
N VAL A 14 -6.13 14.08 -5.09
CA VAL A 14 -5.83 13.22 -6.26
C VAL A 14 -7.14 12.80 -6.93
N TYR A 15 -8.09 12.29 -6.15
CA TYR A 15 -9.40 11.90 -6.64
C TYR A 15 -10.18 13.09 -7.20
N GLY A 16 -10.02 14.28 -6.62
CA GLY A 16 -10.60 15.54 -7.11
C GLY A 16 -10.14 15.89 -8.52
N GLU A 17 -8.84 15.81 -8.78
CA GLU A 17 -8.31 16.05 -10.12
C GLU A 17 -8.76 14.98 -11.12
N ILE A 18 -8.82 13.71 -10.71
CA ILE A 18 -9.34 12.62 -11.53
C ILE A 18 -10.83 12.84 -11.85
N PHE A 19 -11.63 13.24 -10.86
CA PHE A 19 -13.04 13.57 -11.04
C PHE A 19 -13.21 14.74 -12.01
N ARG A 20 -12.39 15.78 -11.90
CA ARG A 20 -12.42 16.96 -12.77
C ARG A 20 -12.23 16.58 -14.24
N VAL A 21 -11.29 15.68 -14.55
CA VAL A 21 -10.94 15.32 -15.93
C VAL A 21 -11.77 14.18 -16.52
N LEU A 22 -12.39 13.33 -15.69
CA LEU A 22 -13.23 12.23 -16.17
C LEU A 22 -14.52 12.72 -16.84
N LYS A 23 -14.94 12.01 -17.90
CA LYS A 23 -16.24 12.25 -18.52
C LYS A 23 -17.37 11.71 -17.63
N PRO A 24 -18.55 12.35 -17.59
CA PRO A 24 -19.72 11.80 -16.90
C PRO A 24 -20.02 10.35 -17.34
N GLY A 25 -20.38 9.49 -16.39
CA GLY A 25 -20.64 8.07 -16.61
C GLY A 25 -19.41 7.17 -16.73
N SER A 26 -18.19 7.74 -16.74
CA SER A 26 -16.95 6.95 -16.80
C SER A 26 -16.57 6.36 -15.44
N TYR A 27 -15.77 5.31 -15.47
CA TYR A 27 -15.28 4.60 -14.30
C TYR A 27 -13.83 4.97 -13.98
N PHE A 28 -13.51 4.96 -12.69
CA PHE A 28 -12.18 5.11 -12.14
C PHE A 28 -11.88 3.92 -11.23
N VAL A 29 -10.70 3.33 -11.39
CA VAL A 29 -10.23 2.22 -10.57
C VAL A 29 -8.92 2.64 -9.89
N SER A 30 -8.82 2.39 -8.59
CA SER A 30 -7.58 2.51 -7.84
C SER A 30 -7.27 1.22 -7.08
N TYR A 31 -5.98 0.92 -6.96
CA TYR A 31 -5.45 -0.05 -6.00
C TYR A 31 -4.78 0.75 -4.90
N GLU A 32 -5.30 0.65 -3.68
CA GLU A 32 -4.80 1.41 -2.55
C GLU A 32 -4.07 0.52 -1.55
N TRP A 33 -3.04 1.10 -0.95
CA TRP A 33 -2.36 0.57 0.22
C TRP A 33 -3.10 1.10 1.45
N VAL A 34 -3.80 0.21 2.15
CA VAL A 34 -4.67 0.60 3.27
C VAL A 34 -4.55 -0.38 4.42
N SER A 35 -4.86 0.11 5.62
CA SER A 35 -5.16 -0.76 6.75
C SER A 35 -6.57 -1.34 6.60
N THR A 36 -6.68 -2.64 6.92
CA THR A 36 -7.92 -3.40 6.76
C THR A 36 -8.80 -3.29 8.00
N ALA A 37 -9.97 -3.95 7.98
CA ALA A 37 -10.82 -4.09 9.16
C ALA A 37 -10.17 -4.88 10.32
N ALA A 38 -9.08 -5.62 10.08
CA ALA A 38 -8.35 -6.34 11.12
C ALA A 38 -7.37 -5.44 11.89
N PHE A 39 -7.08 -4.25 11.38
CA PHE A 39 -6.21 -3.29 12.05
C PHE A 39 -6.89 -2.75 13.32
N ASP A 40 -6.10 -2.64 14.39
CA ASP A 40 -6.54 -2.13 15.69
C ASP A 40 -5.49 -1.13 16.19
N ALA A 41 -5.87 0.14 16.29
CA ALA A 41 -4.99 1.22 16.72
C ALA A 41 -4.58 1.11 18.20
N GLN A 42 -5.28 0.29 19.01
CA GLN A 42 -4.91 0.03 20.40
C GLN A 42 -3.93 -1.13 20.54
N ASN A 43 -3.72 -1.92 19.48
CA ASN A 43 -2.76 -3.01 19.48
C ASN A 43 -1.37 -2.50 19.06
N PRO A 44 -0.37 -2.47 19.97
CA PRO A 44 0.96 -1.93 19.67
C PRO A 44 1.67 -2.68 18.55
N GLN A 45 1.37 -3.97 18.35
CA GLN A 45 1.96 -4.75 17.25
C GLN A 45 1.39 -4.30 15.89
N HIS A 46 0.08 -4.04 15.81
CA HIS A 46 -0.55 -3.57 14.57
C HIS A 46 -0.01 -2.19 14.18
N VAL A 47 0.06 -1.28 15.15
CA VAL A 47 0.62 0.07 14.95
C VAL A 47 2.06 -0.02 14.48
N LYS A 48 2.90 -0.83 15.16
CA LYS A 48 4.30 -1.01 14.77
C LYS A 48 4.46 -1.52 13.33
N ILE A 49 3.68 -2.52 12.92
CA ILE A 49 3.73 -3.06 11.55
C ILE A 49 3.42 -1.97 10.52
N ILE A 50 2.35 -1.20 10.73
CA ILE A 50 1.94 -0.12 9.83
C ILE A 50 2.97 1.01 9.80
N ASP A 51 3.51 1.39 10.96
CA ASP A 51 4.54 2.44 11.06
C ASP A 51 5.83 2.06 10.33
N GLU A 52 6.28 0.81 10.46
CA GLU A 52 7.45 0.31 9.74
C GLU A 52 7.21 0.26 8.22
N ILE A 53 6.00 -0.11 7.78
CA ILE A 53 5.61 -0.05 6.36
C ILE A 53 5.63 1.40 5.87
N ASN A 54 5.08 2.35 6.64
CA ASN A 54 5.03 3.77 6.27
C ASN A 54 6.43 4.36 6.17
N PHE A 55 7.25 4.18 7.20
CA PHE A 55 8.63 4.67 7.24
C PHE A 55 9.45 4.10 6.08
N GLY A 56 9.35 2.79 5.88
CA GLY A 56 10.07 2.05 4.87
C GLY A 56 9.81 2.45 3.43
N ASN A 57 8.55 2.74 3.13
CA ASN A 57 8.09 3.09 1.80
C ASN A 57 7.95 4.62 1.62
N GLY A 58 8.30 5.41 2.64
CA GLY A 58 8.15 6.86 2.64
C GLY A 58 6.70 7.33 2.50
N LEU A 59 5.75 6.55 3.02
CA LEU A 59 4.33 6.86 2.96
C LEU A 59 3.96 7.84 4.08
N PRO A 60 2.95 8.71 3.86
CA PRO A 60 2.28 9.37 4.96
C PRO A 60 1.59 8.33 5.87
N GLU A 61 0.95 8.79 6.94
CA GLU A 61 0.12 7.92 7.78
C GLU A 61 -0.88 7.12 6.92
N MET A 62 -0.82 5.81 7.06
CA MET A 62 -1.64 4.90 6.26
C MET A 62 -3.11 5.06 6.61
N ARG A 63 -3.92 5.20 5.57
CA ARG A 63 -5.37 5.31 5.71
C ARG A 63 -6.02 3.95 5.90
N THR A 64 -7.15 3.94 6.58
CA THR A 64 -8.05 2.78 6.57
C THR A 64 -8.72 2.64 5.21
N TYR A 65 -9.14 1.43 4.87
CA TYR A 65 -9.90 1.19 3.64
C TYR A 65 -11.16 2.07 3.57
N THR A 66 -11.84 2.29 4.70
CA THR A 66 -13.02 3.17 4.81
C THR A 66 -12.69 4.63 4.51
N GLN A 67 -11.56 5.15 5.00
CA GLN A 67 -11.12 6.51 4.70
C GLN A 67 -10.86 6.69 3.19
N ALA A 68 -10.28 5.67 2.53
CA ALA A 68 -10.06 5.71 1.09
C ALA A 68 -11.39 5.68 0.29
N GLU A 69 -12.38 4.88 0.74
CA GLU A 69 -13.73 4.90 0.16
C GLU A 69 -14.40 6.27 0.31
N ASP A 70 -14.32 6.85 1.50
CA ASP A 70 -14.97 8.11 1.84
C ASP A 70 -14.32 9.30 1.13
N ALA A 71 -13.00 9.25 0.88
CA ALA A 71 -12.30 10.22 0.04
C ALA A 71 -12.85 10.25 -1.39
N GLY A 72 -13.18 9.09 -1.98
CA GLY A 72 -13.81 9.04 -3.31
C GLY A 72 -15.23 9.61 -3.30
N LYS A 73 -16.03 9.21 -2.30
CA LYS A 73 -17.42 9.68 -2.14
C LYS A 73 -17.50 11.19 -1.90
N SER A 74 -16.58 11.76 -1.10
CA SER A 74 -16.56 13.19 -0.76
C SER A 74 -16.28 14.08 -1.97
N VAL A 75 -15.46 13.60 -2.90
CA VAL A 75 -15.17 14.26 -4.19
C VAL A 75 -16.37 14.24 -5.14
N GLY A 76 -17.31 13.32 -4.94
CA GLY A 76 -18.54 13.20 -5.73
C GLY A 76 -18.63 11.96 -6.61
N PHE A 77 -17.69 11.02 -6.49
CA PHE A 77 -17.84 9.71 -7.12
C PHE A 77 -18.94 8.87 -6.46
N GLU A 78 -19.54 7.99 -7.25
CA GLU A 78 -20.37 6.88 -6.79
C GLU A 78 -19.48 5.66 -6.59
N MET A 79 -19.50 5.07 -5.39
CA MET A 79 -18.77 3.84 -5.13
C MET A 79 -19.53 2.66 -5.74
N VAL A 80 -18.87 1.94 -6.63
CA VAL A 80 -19.44 0.77 -7.33
C VAL A 80 -18.98 -0.52 -6.69
N MET A 81 -17.69 -0.59 -6.33
CA MET A 81 -17.10 -1.77 -5.70
C MET A 81 -15.93 -1.36 -4.81
N SER A 82 -15.82 -2.02 -3.66
CA SER A 82 -14.71 -1.93 -2.72
C SER A 82 -14.38 -3.37 -2.31
N LEU A 83 -13.20 -3.85 -2.66
CA LEU A 83 -12.82 -5.26 -2.45
C LEU A 83 -11.33 -5.38 -2.20
N ASP A 84 -10.97 -6.12 -1.16
CA ASP A 84 -9.58 -6.53 -0.97
C ASP A 84 -9.22 -7.67 -1.93
N LEU A 85 -8.45 -7.37 -2.96
CA LEU A 85 -7.98 -8.36 -3.93
C LEU A 85 -6.76 -9.15 -3.43
N ALA A 86 -6.13 -8.73 -2.34
CA ALA A 86 -4.99 -9.45 -1.76
C ALA A 86 -5.38 -10.83 -1.23
N THR A 87 -6.64 -11.02 -0.87
CA THR A 87 -7.21 -12.28 -0.39
C THR A 87 -8.09 -12.99 -1.43
N ALA A 88 -8.29 -12.40 -2.61
CA ALA A 88 -9.31 -12.87 -3.57
C ALA A 88 -8.87 -14.06 -4.43
N SER A 89 -7.57 -14.34 -4.55
CA SER A 89 -7.04 -15.40 -5.41
C SER A 89 -6.62 -16.63 -4.61
N VAL A 90 -7.33 -17.74 -4.83
CA VAL A 90 -6.99 -19.07 -4.28
C VAL A 90 -5.85 -19.74 -5.06
N VAL A 91 -5.56 -19.26 -6.27
CA VAL A 91 -4.64 -19.94 -7.23
C VAL A 91 -3.23 -19.36 -7.19
N SER A 92 -3.08 -18.06 -6.89
CA SER A 92 -1.77 -17.39 -6.94
C SER A 92 -0.98 -17.43 -5.63
N GLY A 93 -1.48 -18.14 -4.61
CA GLY A 93 -0.95 -18.07 -3.24
C GLY A 93 -1.11 -16.68 -2.62
N THR A 94 -0.64 -16.52 -1.39
CA THR A 94 -0.67 -15.21 -0.72
C THR A 94 0.38 -14.28 -1.33
N TRP A 95 0.03 -13.00 -1.47
CA TRP A 95 0.85 -12.02 -2.20
C TRP A 95 2.24 -11.81 -1.60
N TYR A 96 2.36 -11.99 -0.28
CA TYR A 96 3.59 -11.76 0.48
C TYR A 96 4.60 -12.92 0.41
N GLU A 97 4.23 -14.12 -0.07
CA GLU A 97 5.20 -15.22 -0.21
C GLU A 97 6.32 -14.87 -1.19
N ARG A 98 6.04 -14.03 -2.19
CA ARG A 98 7.08 -13.54 -3.13
C ARG A 98 8.11 -12.63 -2.46
N LEU A 99 7.76 -12.00 -1.34
CA LEU A 99 8.69 -11.19 -0.55
C LEU A 99 9.53 -12.04 0.41
N ARG A 100 9.14 -13.30 0.62
CA ARG A 100 9.81 -14.18 1.57
C ARG A 100 11.16 -14.62 1.02
N MET A 101 12.21 -13.95 1.48
CA MET A 101 13.58 -14.40 1.20
C MET A 101 13.95 -15.58 2.11
N GLY A 102 14.56 -16.61 1.53
CA GLY A 102 15.12 -17.72 2.29
C GLY A 102 16.18 -17.25 3.28
N LYS A 103 16.23 -17.88 4.46
CA LYS A 103 17.18 -17.51 5.54
C LYS A 103 18.64 -17.52 5.05
N TYR A 104 18.99 -18.48 4.20
CA TYR A 104 20.34 -18.62 3.63
C TYR A 104 20.67 -17.54 2.60
N THR A 105 19.75 -17.23 1.70
CA THR A 105 19.93 -16.15 0.71
C THR A 105 20.03 -14.79 1.38
N HIS A 106 19.25 -14.56 2.43
CA HIS A 106 19.34 -13.34 3.23
C HIS A 106 20.71 -13.20 3.93
N ALA A 107 21.18 -14.25 4.61
CA ALA A 107 22.49 -14.24 5.27
C ALA A 107 23.64 -14.02 4.30
N MET A 108 23.58 -14.64 3.11
CA MET A 108 24.61 -14.47 2.08
C MET A 108 24.62 -13.05 1.50
N ASN A 109 23.46 -12.46 1.23
CA ASN A 109 23.35 -11.07 0.78
C ASN A 109 23.87 -10.08 1.83
N GLN A 110 23.53 -10.30 3.10
CA GLN A 110 23.98 -9.44 4.18
C GLN A 110 25.51 -9.51 4.37
N ALA A 111 26.10 -10.71 4.25
CA ALA A 111 27.55 -10.91 4.30
C ALA A 111 28.26 -10.23 3.12
N MET A 112 27.69 -10.35 1.91
CA MET A 112 28.23 -9.70 0.71
C MET A 112 28.21 -8.18 0.83
N VAL A 113 27.07 -7.59 1.18
CA VAL A 113 26.93 -6.13 1.40
C VAL A 113 27.90 -5.66 2.48
N SER A 114 28.03 -6.44 3.56
CA SER A 114 28.93 -6.08 4.66
C SER A 114 30.40 -6.07 4.25
N THR A 115 30.79 -7.01 3.40
CA THR A 115 32.15 -7.15 2.88
C THR A 115 32.49 -6.05 1.89
N VAL A 116 31.59 -5.74 0.94
CA VAL A 116 31.79 -4.68 -0.07
C VAL A 116 31.91 -3.30 0.59
N ASP A 117 31.11 -3.05 1.64
CA ASP A 117 31.21 -1.82 2.42
C ASP A 117 32.48 -1.75 3.27
N ALA A 118 32.91 -2.87 3.87
CA ALA A 118 34.17 -2.93 4.62
C ALA A 118 35.42 -2.70 3.73
N ILE A 119 35.35 -3.11 2.45
CA ILE A 119 36.41 -2.87 1.45
C ILE A 119 36.36 -1.42 0.92
N GLY A 120 35.33 -0.64 1.26
CA GLY A 120 35.19 0.77 0.86
C GLY A 120 34.73 0.97 -0.58
N LEU A 121 34.25 -0.09 -1.25
CA LEU A 121 33.69 -0.05 -2.60
C LEU A 121 32.18 0.30 -2.60
N ALA A 122 31.52 0.20 -1.44
CA ALA A 122 30.13 0.61 -1.31
C ALA A 122 29.99 2.13 -1.11
N PRO A 123 28.92 2.74 -1.64
CA PRO A 123 28.51 4.08 -1.24
C PRO A 123 28.23 4.15 0.27
N LYS A 124 28.62 5.26 0.92
CA LYS A 124 28.32 5.50 2.33
C LYS A 124 26.81 5.36 2.58
N GLY A 125 26.43 4.54 3.57
CA GLY A 125 25.02 4.30 3.93
C GLY A 125 24.35 3.12 3.21
N LEU A 126 25.05 2.40 2.33
CA LEU A 126 24.48 1.21 1.64
C LEU A 126 23.99 0.15 2.63
N LYS A 127 24.74 -0.11 3.71
CA LYS A 127 24.34 -1.04 4.76
C LYS A 127 23.01 -0.65 5.39
N ASP A 128 22.85 0.62 5.74
CA ASP A 128 21.65 1.13 6.40
C ASP A 128 20.43 1.03 5.49
N VAL A 129 20.60 1.37 4.20
CA VAL A 129 19.55 1.19 3.19
C VAL A 129 19.18 -0.28 3.02
N HIS A 130 20.17 -1.18 2.93
CA HIS A 130 19.92 -2.61 2.82
C HIS A 130 19.17 -3.16 4.04
N HIS A 131 19.60 -2.79 5.24
CA HIS A 131 18.94 -3.16 6.49
C HIS A 131 17.50 -2.64 6.53
N MET A 132 17.28 -1.38 6.18
CA MET A 132 15.94 -0.80 6.08
C MET A 132 15.06 -1.60 5.11
N LEU A 133 15.51 -1.85 3.87
CA LEU A 133 14.74 -2.61 2.87
C LEU A 133 14.36 -4.02 3.35
N VAL A 134 15.25 -4.66 4.10
CA VAL A 134 15.00 -5.98 4.69
C VAL A 134 13.93 -5.91 5.77
N GLU A 135 14.00 -4.94 6.68
CA GLU A 135 13.00 -4.78 7.73
C GLU A 135 11.63 -4.47 7.12
N VAL A 136 11.57 -3.59 6.11
CA VAL A 136 10.33 -3.27 5.40
C VAL A 136 9.71 -4.49 4.74
N ALA A 137 10.53 -5.35 4.12
CA ALA A 137 10.04 -6.60 3.55
C ALA A 137 9.43 -7.51 4.63
N LYS A 138 10.04 -7.58 5.83
CA LYS A 138 9.48 -8.34 6.96
C LYS A 138 8.16 -7.72 7.44
N SER A 139 8.07 -6.40 7.58
CA SER A 139 6.86 -5.73 8.02
C SER A 139 5.73 -5.88 7.01
N LEU A 140 6.02 -5.87 5.70
CA LEU A 140 5.04 -6.19 4.65
C LEU A 140 4.53 -7.63 4.74
N ILE A 141 5.42 -8.60 4.99
CA ILE A 141 5.02 -10.00 5.19
C ILE A 141 4.13 -10.12 6.43
N GLN A 142 4.54 -9.53 7.56
CA GLN A 142 3.76 -9.54 8.80
C GLN A 142 2.40 -8.86 8.62
N GLY A 143 2.34 -7.73 7.90
CA GLY A 143 1.11 -7.03 7.57
C GLY A 143 0.14 -7.90 6.78
N GLY A 144 0.67 -8.69 5.83
CA GLY A 144 -0.10 -9.68 5.08
C GLY A 144 -0.50 -10.92 5.89
N GLU A 145 0.40 -11.47 6.72
CA GLU A 145 0.14 -12.66 7.55
C GLU A 145 -0.89 -12.39 8.66
N THR A 146 -0.84 -11.19 9.26
CA THR A 146 -1.83 -10.73 10.25
C THR A 146 -3.11 -10.20 9.61
N GLY A 147 -3.06 -9.88 8.31
CA GLY A 147 -4.16 -9.31 7.55
C GLY A 147 -4.47 -7.86 7.88
N VAL A 148 -3.65 -7.15 8.67
CA VAL A 148 -3.87 -5.74 9.05
C VAL A 148 -3.60 -4.76 7.91
N PHE A 149 -2.88 -5.22 6.88
CA PHE A 149 -2.46 -4.42 5.74
C PHE A 149 -2.79 -5.15 4.43
N THR A 150 -3.29 -4.41 3.45
CA THR A 150 -3.41 -4.87 2.07
C THR A 150 -2.78 -3.86 1.10
N PRO A 151 -1.94 -4.33 0.15
CA PRO A 151 -1.42 -3.49 -0.92
C PRO A 151 -2.36 -3.42 -2.14
N MET A 152 -3.48 -4.15 -2.12
CA MET A 152 -4.36 -4.36 -3.28
C MET A 152 -5.84 -4.18 -2.93
N HIS A 153 -6.16 -3.13 -2.16
CA HIS A 153 -7.57 -2.77 -1.95
C HIS A 153 -8.12 -2.08 -3.20
N LEU A 154 -8.99 -2.78 -3.93
CA LEU A 154 -9.58 -2.32 -5.17
C LEU A 154 -10.76 -1.39 -4.86
N LEU A 155 -10.67 -0.15 -5.31
CA LEU A 155 -11.75 0.82 -5.29
C LEU A 155 -12.19 1.12 -6.72
N LEU A 156 -13.45 0.81 -7.04
CA LEU A 156 -14.08 1.16 -8.30
C LEU A 156 -15.13 2.24 -8.04
N PHE A 157 -14.93 3.36 -8.71
CA PHE A 157 -15.77 4.54 -8.66
C PHE A 157 -16.39 4.82 -10.03
N ARG A 158 -17.59 5.41 -10.04
CA ARG A 158 -18.24 5.94 -11.24
C ARG A 158 -18.47 7.44 -11.07
N LYS A 159 -18.15 8.21 -12.11
CA LYS A 159 -18.56 9.62 -12.16
C LYS A 159 -20.05 9.67 -12.54
N PRO A 160 -20.92 10.35 -11.76
CA PRO A 160 -22.34 10.44 -12.09
C PRO A 160 -22.59 11.02 -13.48
N VAL A 161 -23.67 10.57 -14.14
CA VAL A 161 -24.12 11.20 -15.40
C VAL A 161 -24.85 12.50 -15.06
N ALA A 162 -24.65 13.55 -15.87
CA ALA A 162 -25.35 14.82 -15.68
C ALA A 162 -26.87 14.60 -15.73
N GLY A 163 -27.55 14.79 -14.59
CA GLY A 163 -29.01 14.63 -14.45
C GLY A 163 -29.47 13.34 -13.76
N GLU A 164 -28.59 12.39 -13.43
CA GLU A 164 -28.94 11.26 -12.55
C GLU A 164 -29.06 11.75 -11.10
N LYS A 165 -30.23 11.51 -10.47
CA LYS A 165 -30.38 11.71 -9.02
C LYS A 165 -29.70 10.54 -8.31
N LYS A 166 -28.89 10.83 -7.29
CA LYS A 166 -28.33 9.81 -6.37
C LYS A 166 -29.49 8.97 -5.83
N LYS A 167 -29.40 7.65 -6.05
CA LYS A 167 -30.40 6.68 -5.61
C LYS A 167 -30.10 6.21 -4.19
#